data_AF-A0A662Z0T5-F1
#
_entry.id   AF-A0A662Z0T5-F1
#
_cell.length_a   1.000
_cell.length_b   1.000
_cell.length_c   1.000
_cell.angle_alpha   90.00
_cell.angle_beta   90.00
_cell.angle_gamma   90.00
#
_symmetry.space_group_name_H-M   'P 1'
#
loop_
_entity.id
_entity.type
_entity.pdbx_description
1 polymer ?
#
loop_
_entity_poly.entity_id
_entity_poly.type
_entity_poly.pdbx_seq_one_letter_code
_entity_poly.pdbx_strand_id
1 'polypeptide(L)'
;MNENTLKLSAKDIFEKEFEKSIRGFKPIEVDSFLDDVISDYQKMADMNSNVKRLEEENVRLKKEVEELRIRIATNSKSKDSHTQNSQIDILKRLSNLEKKVFGQTKVN
;
A
#
# COMPACT_ATOMS: atom_id res chain seq x y z
N MET A 1 1.21 -17.97 10.54
CA MET A 1 0.34 -16.79 10.77
C MET A 1 -0.48 -17.13 11.98
N ASN A 2 -0.21 -16.47 13.10
CA ASN A 2 -0.72 -16.89 14.40
C ASN A 2 -2.24 -16.73 14.43
N GLU A 3 -2.95 -17.79 14.81
CA GLU A 3 -4.39 -17.76 15.08
C GLU A 3 -4.67 -16.89 16.32
N ASN A 4 -4.74 -15.59 16.12
CA ASN A 4 -5.27 -14.63 17.09
C ASN A 4 -6.71 -14.26 16.69
N THR A 5 -7.52 -15.25 16.34
CA THR A 5 -8.95 -15.03 16.10
C THR A 5 -9.68 -15.03 17.44
N LEU A 6 -10.45 -13.96 17.70
CA LEU A 6 -11.29 -13.89 18.89
C LEU A 6 -12.41 -14.93 18.77
N LYS A 7 -12.58 -15.75 19.81
CA LYS A 7 -13.60 -16.80 19.86
C LYS A 7 -15.03 -16.28 20.02
N LEU A 8 -15.17 -15.08 20.57
CA LEU A 8 -16.43 -14.44 20.88
C LEU A 8 -16.41 -13.01 20.33
N SER A 9 -17.58 -12.52 19.94
CA SER A 9 -17.85 -11.12 19.67
C SER A 9 -18.59 -10.48 20.84
N ALA A 10 -18.62 -9.14 20.89
CA ALA A 10 -19.44 -8.40 21.84
C ALA A 10 -20.92 -8.82 21.78
N LYS A 11 -21.41 -9.14 20.58
CA LYS A 11 -22.78 -9.63 20.36
C LYS A 11 -22.99 -11.01 20.96
N ASP A 12 -22.04 -11.94 20.77
CA ASP A 12 -22.14 -13.28 21.32
C ASP A 12 -22.19 -13.27 22.86
N ILE A 13 -21.50 -12.31 23.48
CA ILE A 13 -21.50 -12.13 24.94
C ILE A 13 -22.84 -11.53 25.40
N PHE A 14 -23.37 -10.55 24.67
CA PHE A 14 -24.67 -9.93 24.97
C PHE A 14 -25.84 -10.92 24.84
N GLU A 15 -25.83 -11.77 23.82
CA GLU A 15 -26.89 -12.76 23.58
C GLU A 15 -26.72 -14.03 24.43
N LYS A 16 -25.70 -14.09 25.29
CA LYS A 16 -25.40 -15.29 26.08
C LYS A 16 -26.38 -15.44 27.24
N GLU A 17 -27.22 -16.47 27.16
CA GLU A 17 -28.01 -16.94 28.30
C GLU A 17 -27.25 -18.01 29.10
N PHE A 18 -27.25 -17.85 30.43
CA PHE A 18 -26.68 -18.81 31.38
C PHE A 18 -27.78 -19.62 32.05
N GLU A 19 -27.54 -20.93 32.22
CA GLU A 19 -28.44 -21.80 32.97
C GLU A 19 -28.45 -21.40 34.45
N LYS A 20 -29.65 -21.40 35.05
CA LYS A 20 -29.82 -21.09 36.48
C LYS A 20 -29.57 -22.32 37.33
N SER A 21 -28.69 -22.18 38.33
CA SER A 21 -28.37 -23.21 39.33
C SER A 21 -28.82 -22.76 40.72
N ILE A 22 -29.20 -23.72 41.58
CA ILE A 22 -29.58 -23.50 42.99
C ILE A 22 -28.44 -22.84 43.78
N ARG A 23 -27.18 -23.06 43.37
CA ARG A 23 -26.01 -22.33 43.85
C ARG A 23 -25.29 -21.74 42.63
N GLY A 24 -25.37 -20.43 42.48
CA GLY A 24 -24.75 -19.71 41.37
C GLY A 24 -24.47 -18.26 41.71
N PHE A 25 -23.83 -17.57 40.79
CA PHE A 25 -23.59 -16.13 40.89
C PHE A 25 -24.91 -15.35 40.80
N LYS A 26 -24.92 -14.15 41.37
CA LYS A 26 -26.07 -13.25 41.27
C LYS A 26 -26.17 -12.74 39.82
N PRO A 27 -27.32 -12.89 39.14
CA PRO A 27 -27.45 -12.45 37.74
C PRO A 27 -27.02 -11.00 37.53
N ILE A 28 -27.44 -10.07 38.40
CA ILE A 28 -27.11 -8.65 38.29
C ILE A 28 -25.59 -8.37 38.36
N GLU A 29 -24.86 -9.12 39.18
CA GLU A 29 -23.40 -8.96 39.30
C GLU A 29 -22.69 -9.49 38.06
N VAL A 30 -23.19 -10.60 37.51
CA VAL A 30 -22.69 -11.16 36.24
C VAL A 30 -23.00 -10.20 35.10
N ASP A 31 -24.23 -9.71 34.98
CA ASP A 31 -24.65 -8.80 33.91
C ASP A 31 -23.83 -7.51 33.94
N SER A 32 -23.64 -6.90 35.11
CA SER A 32 -22.80 -5.70 35.26
C SER A 32 -21.34 -5.94 34.85
N PHE A 33 -20.79 -7.12 35.14
CA PHE A 33 -19.44 -7.48 34.69
C PHE A 33 -19.40 -7.74 33.18
N LEU A 34 -20.44 -8.38 32.63
CA LEU A 34 -20.54 -8.64 31.19
C LEU A 34 -20.70 -7.36 30.39
N ASP A 35 -21.35 -6.32 30.93
CA ASP A 35 -21.42 -4.99 30.29
C ASP A 35 -20.02 -4.38 30.06
N ASP A 36 -19.14 -4.45 31.08
CA ASP A 36 -17.76 -3.99 30.97
C ASP A 36 -16.97 -4.83 29.95
N VAL A 37 -17.13 -6.16 29.99
CA VAL A 37 -16.50 -7.07 29.02
C VAL A 37 -16.98 -6.78 27.59
N ILE A 38 -18.28 -6.55 27.39
CA ILE A 38 -18.87 -6.18 26.10
C ILE A 38 -18.23 -4.89 25.58
N SER A 39 -18.10 -3.88 26.45
CA SER A 39 -17.44 -2.60 26.09
C SER A 39 -16.02 -2.83 25.60
N ASP A 40 -15.24 -3.66 26.28
CA ASP A 40 -13.87 -3.95 25.88
C ASP A 40 -13.80 -4.75 24.58
N TYR A 41 -14.71 -5.69 24.36
CA TYR A 41 -14.81 -6.40 23.08
C TYR A 41 -15.18 -5.48 21.91
N GLN A 42 -16.02 -4.47 22.13
CA GLN A 42 -16.32 -3.44 21.12
C GLN A 42 -15.07 -2.62 20.80
N LYS A 43 -14.33 -2.13 21.81
CA LYS A 43 -13.07 -1.40 21.61
C LYS A 43 -12.03 -2.23 20.86
N MET A 44 -11.92 -3.53 21.18
CA MET A 44 -11.02 -4.44 20.48
C MET A 44 -11.42 -4.62 19.01
N ALA A 45 -12.72 -4.72 18.72
CA ALA A 45 -13.23 -4.81 17.34
C ALA A 45 -12.91 -3.54 16.54
N ASP A 46 -13.11 -2.36 17.13
CA ASP A 46 -12.77 -1.08 16.51
C ASP A 46 -11.26 -0.95 16.24
N MET A 47 -10.44 -1.36 17.20
CA MET A 47 -8.98 -1.39 17.03
C MET A 47 -8.57 -2.32 15.88
N ASN A 48 -9.17 -3.51 15.79
CA ASN A 48 -8.88 -4.46 14.71
C ASN A 48 -9.31 -3.89 13.34
N SER A 49 -10.45 -3.21 13.27
CA SER A 49 -10.90 -2.49 12.06
C SER A 49 -9.89 -1.42 11.64
N ASN A 50 -9.36 -0.66 12.60
CA ASN A 50 -8.33 0.34 12.34
C ASN A 50 -7.02 -0.28 11.84
N VAL A 51 -6.58 -1.39 12.44
CA VAL A 51 -5.40 -2.13 11.99
C VAL A 51 -5.58 -2.58 10.54
N LYS A 52 -6.71 -3.21 10.21
CA LYS A 52 -7.02 -3.64 8.84
C LYS A 52 -6.99 -2.47 7.86
N ARG A 53 -7.61 -1.34 8.21
CA ARG A 53 -7.59 -0.12 7.37
C ARG A 53 -6.17 0.38 7.13
N LEU A 54 -5.33 0.40 8.17
CA LEU A 54 -3.94 0.82 8.06
C LEU A 54 -3.12 -0.15 7.21
N GLU A 55 -3.36 -1.45 7.32
CA GLU A 55 -2.72 -2.47 6.48
C GLU A 55 -3.09 -2.29 5.00
N GLU A 56 -4.37 -2.08 4.69
CA GLU A 56 -4.85 -1.79 3.34
C GLU A 56 -4.21 -0.51 2.77
N GLU A 57 -4.14 0.55 3.58
CA GLU A 57 -3.49 1.80 3.20
C GLU A 57 -1.98 1.62 2.97
N ASN A 58 -1.31 0.84 3.82
CA ASN A 58 0.12 0.55 3.69
C ASN A 58 0.41 -0.20 2.39
N VAL A 59 -0.43 -1.18 2.04
CA VAL A 59 -0.34 -1.91 0.77
C VAL A 59 -0.53 -0.96 -0.42
N ARG A 60 -1.53 -0.08 -0.37
CA ARG A 60 -1.77 0.93 -1.42
C ARG A 60 -0.56 1.84 -1.61
N LEU A 61 -0.03 2.40 -0.52
CA LEU A 61 1.13 3.30 -0.57
C LEU A 61 2.38 2.61 -1.08
N LYS A 62 2.65 1.37 -0.66
CA LYS A 62 3.78 0.57 -1.18
C LYS A 62 3.67 0.37 -2.69
N LYS A 63 2.48 0.11 -3.21
CA LYS A 63 2.24 -0.03 -4.65
C LYS A 63 2.50 1.28 -5.40
N GLU A 64 2.00 2.40 -4.87
CA GLU A 64 2.23 3.72 -5.46
C GLU A 64 3.72 4.09 -5.49
N VAL A 65 4.45 3.82 -4.40
CA VAL A 65 5.90 4.02 -4.34
C VAL A 65 6.62 3.18 -5.40
N GLU A 66 6.23 1.93 -5.59
CA GLU A 66 6.83 1.06 -6.61
C GLU A 66 6.54 1.56 -8.04
N GLU A 67 5.30 1.97 -8.32
CA GLU A 67 4.94 2.55 -9.61
C GLU A 67 5.73 3.83 -9.91
N LEU A 68 5.91 4.71 -8.91
CA LEU A 68 6.73 5.91 -9.04
C LEU A 68 8.21 5.58 -9.28
N ARG A 69 8.76 4.58 -8.58
CA ARG A 69 10.14 4.11 -8.81
C ARG A 69 10.34 3.60 -10.23
N ILE A 70 9.39 2.82 -10.75
CA ILE A 70 9.43 2.34 -12.14
C ILE A 70 9.38 3.53 -13.11
N ARG A 71 8.46 4.49 -12.91
CA ARG A 71 8.38 5.71 -13.75
C ARG A 71 9.67 6.52 -13.75
N ILE A 72 10.33 6.67 -12.60
CA ILE A 72 11.62 7.35 -12.52
C ILE A 72 12.66 6.56 -13.30
N ALA A 73 12.78 5.24 -13.08
CA ALA A 73 13.76 4.41 -13.77
C ALA A 73 13.58 4.40 -15.30
N THR A 74 12.35 4.41 -15.80
CA THR A 74 12.06 4.49 -17.24
C THR A 74 12.31 5.90 -17.80
N ASN A 75 11.98 6.96 -17.04
CA ASN A 75 12.27 8.35 -17.43
C ASN A 75 13.77 8.71 -17.39
N SER A 76 14.54 8.10 -16.49
CA SER A 76 16.00 8.27 -16.45
C SER A 76 16.67 7.65 -17.67
N LYS A 77 16.19 6.48 -18.13
CA LYS A 77 16.68 5.83 -19.35
C LYS A 77 16.27 6.59 -20.61
N SER A 78 15.09 7.21 -20.64
CA SER A 78 14.65 8.01 -21.78
C SER A 78 15.32 9.39 -21.83
N LYS A 79 15.67 10.03 -20.70
CA LYS A 79 16.43 11.28 -20.74
C LYS A 79 17.86 11.08 -21.26
N ASP A 80 18.56 10.04 -20.81
CA ASP A 80 19.91 9.78 -21.32
C ASP A 80 19.88 9.32 -22.78
N SER A 81 18.95 8.44 -23.16
CA SER A 81 18.84 8.01 -24.56
C SER A 81 18.29 9.09 -25.50
N HIS A 82 17.39 9.98 -25.07
CA HIS A 82 16.85 11.03 -25.93
C HIS A 82 17.87 12.14 -26.19
N THR A 83 18.69 12.49 -25.19
CA THR A 83 19.82 13.42 -25.37
C THR A 83 20.91 12.79 -26.24
N GLN A 84 21.25 11.51 -26.04
CA GLN A 84 22.24 10.81 -26.86
C GLN A 84 21.78 10.61 -28.32
N ASN A 85 20.51 10.23 -28.55
CA ASN A 85 19.96 10.10 -29.91
C ASN A 85 19.93 11.47 -30.62
N SER A 86 19.51 12.54 -29.92
CA SER A 86 19.52 13.89 -30.47
C SER A 86 20.95 14.36 -30.80
N GLN A 87 21.93 14.02 -29.96
CA GLN A 87 23.35 14.35 -30.19
C GLN A 87 23.92 13.61 -31.41
N ILE A 88 23.57 12.33 -31.59
CA ILE A 88 23.95 11.54 -32.77
C ILE A 88 23.34 12.12 -34.04
N ASP A 89 22.08 12.55 -34.01
CA ASP A 89 21.42 13.15 -35.18
C ASP A 89 21.98 14.53 -35.53
N ILE A 90 22.36 15.33 -34.52
CA ILE A 90 23.08 16.60 -34.72
C ILE A 90 24.44 16.33 -35.41
N LEU A 91 25.20 15.35 -34.93
CA LEU A 91 26.51 15.01 -35.53
C LEU A 91 26.36 14.48 -36.96
N LYS A 92 25.36 13.65 -37.26
CA LYS A 92 25.07 13.20 -38.63
C LYS A 92 24.68 14.37 -39.54
N ARG A 93 23.87 15.31 -39.04
CA ARG A 93 23.48 16.50 -39.80
C ARG A 93 24.68 17.41 -40.07
N LEU A 94 25.54 17.63 -39.08
CA LEU A 94 26.80 18.36 -39.24
C LEU A 94 27.72 17.68 -40.24
N SER A 95 27.94 16.36 -40.14
CA SER A 95 28.75 15.60 -41.11
C SER A 95 28.20 15.68 -42.54
N ASN A 96 26.87 15.64 -42.70
CA ASN A 96 26.24 15.83 -44.02
C ASN A 96 26.39 17.25 -44.55
N LEU A 97 26.32 18.26 -43.67
CA LEU A 97 26.57 19.66 -44.03
C LEU A 97 28.03 19.87 -44.39
N GLU A 98 28.98 19.33 -43.63
CA GLU A 98 30.41 19.35 -43.92
C GLU A 98 30.73 18.64 -45.23
N LYS A 99 30.14 17.47 -45.48
CA LYS A 99 30.32 16.77 -46.75
C LYS A 99 29.76 17.57 -47.93
N LYS A 100 28.66 18.30 -47.73
CA LYS A 100 28.06 19.14 -48.76
C LYS A 100 28.84 20.44 -49.00
N VAL A 101 29.42 21.03 -47.96
CA VAL A 101 30.18 22.29 -48.00
C VAL A 101 31.64 22.07 -48.41
N PHE A 102 32.28 20.99 -47.93
CA PHE A 102 33.69 20.69 -48.15
C PHE A 102 33.93 19.56 -49.16
N GLY A 103 32.95 18.70 -49.42
CA GLY A 103 33.06 17.64 -50.43
C GLY A 103 32.98 18.13 -51.88
N GLN A 104 32.76 19.44 -52.10
CA GLN A 104 32.79 20.07 -53.43
C GLN A 104 34.06 20.91 -53.68
N THR A 105 35.02 20.97 -52.75
CA THR A 105 36.15 21.93 -52.85
C THR A 105 37.56 21.33 -52.80
N LYS A 106 37.74 20.07 -53.17
CA LYS A 106 39.04 19.53 -53.63
C LYS A 106 38.76 18.67 -54.89
N VAL A 107 38.40 19.30 -56.01
CA VAL A 107 39.24 19.82 -57.12
C VAL A 107 40.06 18.72 -57.81
N ASN A 108 40.01 18.78 -59.15
CA ASN A 108 41.04 18.36 -60.11
C ASN A 108 42.44 18.10 -59.52
#